data_AF-A0A954RBG3-F1
#
_entry.id   AF-A0A954RBG3-F1
#
_cell.length_a   1.000
_cell.length_b   1.000
_cell.length_c   1.000
_cell.angle_alpha   90.00
_cell.angle_beta   90.00
_cell.angle_gamma   90.00
#
_symmetry.space_group_name_H-M   'P 1'
#
loop_
_entity.id
_entity.type
_entity.pdbx_description
1 polymer ?
#
loop_
_entity_poly.entity_id
_entity_poly.type
_entity_poly.pdbx_seq_one_letter_code
_entity_poly.pdbx_strand_id
1 'polypeptide(L)'
;MYGLSAILMVSAVLVSWTAVTERVALFYCMLLLLEAGCLGVFAARDIIVFYVFFEFTLIPLFFLIGIWGSEQRRYAAIKFFLYTLFGSL
;
A
#
# COMPACT_ATOMS: atom_id res chain seq x y z
N MET A 1 17.24 3.99 -0.75
CA MET A 1 15.91 3.48 -0.38
C MET A 1 15.09 3.07 -1.60
N TYR A 2 15.09 3.84 -2.70
CA TYR A 2 14.42 3.46 -3.96
C TYR A 2 14.75 2.05 -4.48
N GLY A 3 16.02 1.67 -4.52
CA GLY A 3 16.42 0.34 -4.99
C GLY A 3 15.84 -0.81 -4.15
N LEU A 4 15.67 -0.61 -2.84
CA LEU A 4 15.02 -1.60 -1.98
C LEU A 4 13.52 -1.68 -2.26
N SER A 5 12.84 -0.53 -2.41
CA SER A 5 11.40 -0.48 -2.75
C SER A 5 11.13 -1.24 -4.05
N ALA A 6 11.91 -0.97 -5.10
CA ALA A 6 11.77 -1.64 -6.39
C ALA A 6 12.00 -3.16 -6.29
N ILE A 7 13.02 -3.60 -5.54
CA ILE A 7 13.28 -5.04 -5.35
C ILE A 7 12.13 -5.72 -4.60
N LEU A 8 11.60 -5.09 -3.54
CA LEU A 8 10.47 -5.62 -2.78
C LEU A 8 9.18 -5.61 -3.60
N MET A 9 9.00 -4.62 -4.47
CA MET A 9 7.85 -4.56 -5.37
C MET A 9 7.89 -5.70 -6.39
N VAL A 10 9.06 -5.98 -6.97
CA VAL A 10 9.23 -7.13 -7.87
C VAL A 10 8.95 -8.45 -7.15
N SER A 11 9.46 -8.64 -5.92
CA SER A 11 9.19 -9.86 -5.16
C SER A 11 7.71 -9.99 -4.77
N ALA A 12 7.04 -8.89 -4.42
CA ALA A 12 5.60 -8.86 -4.14
C ALA A 12 4.77 -9.31 -5.35
N VAL A 13 5.10 -8.81 -6.55
CA VAL A 13 4.45 -9.23 -7.79
C VAL A 13 4.65 -10.73 -8.04
N LEU A 14 5.88 -11.22 -7.89
CA LEU A 14 6.21 -12.64 -8.11
C LEU A 14 5.42 -13.58 -7.18
N VAL A 15 5.30 -13.23 -5.90
CA VAL A 15 4.54 -14.03 -4.92
C VAL A 15 3.03 -13.97 -5.18
N SER A 16 2.53 -12.83 -5.66
CA SER A 16 1.08 -12.64 -5.86
C SER A 16 0.47 -13.44 -7.02
N TRP A 17 1.29 -13.98 -7.93
CA TRP A 17 0.83 -14.65 -9.16
C TRP A 17 -0.08 -15.86 -8.89
N THR A 18 0.23 -16.66 -7.86
CA THR A 18 -0.58 -17.82 -7.48
C THR A 18 -1.59 -17.51 -6.38
N ALA A 19 -1.35 -16.43 -5.61
CA ALA A 19 -2.18 -16.05 -4.47
C ALA A 19 -3.43 -15.25 -4.88
N VAL A 20 -3.36 -14.46 -5.96
CA VAL A 20 -4.44 -13.57 -6.38
C VAL A 20 -5.09 -14.08 -7.66
N THR A 21 -6.27 -14.67 -7.53
CA THR A 21 -7.06 -15.18 -8.67
C THR A 21 -8.28 -14.32 -8.97
N GLU A 22 -8.77 -13.54 -8.01
CA GLU A 22 -9.90 -12.64 -8.19
C GLU A 22 -9.47 -11.18 -8.35
N ARG A 23 -10.12 -10.47 -9.30
CA ARG A 23 -9.94 -9.03 -9.55
C ARG A 23 -8.46 -8.63 -9.72
N VAL A 24 -7.70 -9.45 -10.43
CA VAL A 24 -6.25 -9.33 -10.63
C VAL A 24 -5.82 -7.93 -11.10
N ALA A 25 -6.56 -7.32 -12.03
CA ALA A 25 -6.27 -5.96 -12.50
C ALA A 25 -6.39 -4.90 -11.39
N LEU A 26 -7.39 -5.02 -10.52
CA LEU A 26 -7.57 -4.11 -9.38
C LEU A 26 -6.44 -4.29 -8.36
N PHE A 27 -6.01 -5.53 -8.12
CA PHE A 27 -4.92 -5.84 -7.20
C PHE A 27 -3.62 -5.18 -7.64
N TYR A 28 -3.19 -5.42 -8.89
CA TYR A 28 -1.95 -4.84 -9.40
C TYR A 28 -2.03 -3.32 -9.56
N CYS A 29 -3.21 -2.75 -9.86
CA CYS A 29 -3.40 -1.30 -9.84
C CYS A 29 -3.14 -0.73 -8.43
N MET A 30 -3.73 -1.33 -7.39
CA MET A 30 -3.49 -0.92 -6.00
C MET A 30 -2.04 -1.14 -5.58
N LEU A 31 -1.43 -2.27 -5.98
CA LEU A 31 -0.03 -2.57 -5.68
C LEU A 31 0.91 -1.52 -6.31
N LEU A 32 0.67 -1.13 -7.57
CA LEU A 32 1.47 -0.10 -8.25
C LEU A 32 1.24 1.30 -7.68
N LEU A 33 0.01 1.62 -7.28
CA LEU A 33 -0.28 2.87 -6.57
C LEU A 33 0.43 2.93 -5.22
N LEU A 34 0.50 1.81 -4.50
CA LEU A 34 1.24 1.70 -3.26
C LEU A 34 2.73 1.97 -3.49
N GLU A 35 3.34 1.35 -4.50
CA GLU A 35 4.74 1.59 -4.85
C GLU A 35 4.99 3.05 -5.25
N ALA A 36 4.10 3.64 -6.06
CA ALA A 36 4.20 5.06 -6.42
C ALA A 36 4.15 5.97 -5.17
N GLY A 37 3.29 5.64 -4.20
CA GLY A 37 3.24 6.31 -2.90
C GLY A 37 4.54 6.16 -2.12
N CYS A 38 5.07 4.93 -1.99
CA CYS A 38 6.34 4.66 -1.31
C CYS A 38 7.52 5.41 -1.94
N LEU A 39 7.63 5.39 -3.26
CA LEU A 39 8.64 6.16 -3.99
C LEU A 39 8.48 7.66 -3.76
N GLY A 40 7.24 8.16 -3.73
CA GLY A 40 6.93 9.56 -3.39
C GLY A 40 7.34 9.95 -1.97
N VAL A 41 7.11 9.07 -0.98
CA VAL A 41 7.57 9.26 0.41
C VAL A 41 9.09 9.40 0.46
N PHE A 42 9.84 8.54 -0.26
CA PHE A 42 11.29 8.62 -0.31
C PHE A 42 11.83 9.80 -1.13
N ALA A 43 11.03 10.33 -2.06
CA ALA A 43 11.36 11.49 -2.91
C ALA A 43 11.03 12.84 -2.26
N ALA A 44 10.18 12.85 -1.24
CA ALA A 44 9.84 14.06 -0.53
C ALA A 44 11.07 14.74 0.07
N ARG A 45 11.18 16.05 -0.18
CA ARG A 45 12.25 16.91 0.37
C ARG A 45 11.79 17.79 1.52
N ASP A 46 10.49 17.87 1.73
CA ASP A 46 9.83 18.68 2.73
C ASP A 46 8.70 17.89 3.41
N ILE A 47 8.29 18.35 4.58
CA ILE A 47 7.33 17.65 5.43
C ILE A 47 5.92 17.60 4.83
N ILE A 48 5.55 18.58 4.00
CA ILE A 48 4.22 18.65 3.41
C ILE A 48 4.11 17.59 2.33
N VAL A 49 5.07 17.55 1.40
CA VAL A 49 5.10 16.54 0.34
C VAL A 49 5.24 15.14 0.93
N PHE A 50 6.05 14.98 2.00
CA PHE A 50 6.16 13.73 2.73
C PHE A 50 4.80 13.28 3.27
N TYR A 51 4.08 14.15 3.98
CA TYR A 51 2.79 13.83 4.59
C TYR A 51 1.73 13.47 3.54
N VAL A 52 1.69 14.18 2.40
CA VAL A 52 0.77 13.87 1.30
C VAL A 52 1.02 12.48 0.74
N PHE A 53 2.28 12.12 0.44
CA PHE A 53 2.60 10.78 -0.06
C PHE A 53 2.41 9.70 1.00
N PHE A 54 2.68 10.02 2.27
CA PHE A 54 2.45 9.11 3.38
C PHE A 54 0.95 8.76 3.50
N GLU A 55 0.08 9.77 3.55
CA GLU A 55 -1.39 9.57 3.57
C GLU A 55 -1.89 8.88 2.29
N PHE A 56 -1.29 9.18 1.14
CA PHE A 56 -1.66 8.52 -0.12
C PHE A 56 -1.47 6.99 -0.06
N THR A 57 -0.46 6.48 0.64
CA THR A 57 -0.22 5.03 0.77
C THR A 57 -1.32 4.30 1.56
N LEU A 58 -2.09 5.02 2.40
CA LEU A 58 -3.18 4.43 3.17
C LEU A 58 -4.32 3.93 2.29
N ILE A 59 -4.61 4.62 1.19
CA ILE A 59 -5.73 4.27 0.31
C ILE A 59 -5.50 2.91 -0.35
N PRO A 60 -4.37 2.64 -1.06
CA PRO A 60 -4.09 1.32 -1.60
C PRO A 60 -4.02 0.22 -0.54
N LEU A 61 -3.41 0.49 0.62
CA LEU A 61 -3.30 -0.49 1.70
C LEU A 61 -4.67 -0.88 2.25
N PHE A 62 -5.57 0.08 2.43
CA PHE A 62 -6.93 -0.17 2.88
C PHE A 62 -7.67 -1.13 1.93
N PHE A 63 -7.56 -0.92 0.61
CA PHE A 63 -8.18 -1.80 -0.38
C PHE A 63 -7.50 -3.17 -0.46
N LEU A 64 -6.17 -3.22 -0.42
CA LEU A 64 -5.40 -4.46 -0.45
C LEU A 64 -5.79 -5.37 0.73
N ILE A 65 -5.81 -4.83 1.95
CA ILE A 65 -6.23 -5.56 3.15
C ILE A 65 -7.73 -5.90 3.08
N GLY A 66 -8.58 -4.94 2.70
CA GLY A 66 -10.03 -5.10 2.76
C GLY A 66 -10.61 -6.11 1.75
N ILE A 67 -9.98 -6.27 0.58
CA ILE A 67 -10.44 -7.16 -0.49
C ILE A 67 -9.66 -8.48 -0.48
N TRP A 68 -8.32 -8.45 -0.42
CA TRP A 68 -7.48 -9.64 -0.56
C TRP A 68 -6.84 -10.11 0.77
N GLY A 69 -7.16 -9.46 1.89
CA GLY A 69 -6.78 -9.93 3.21
C GLY A 69 -7.48 -11.24 3.62
N SER A 70 -6.97 -11.86 4.67
CA SER A 70 -7.46 -13.12 5.23
C SER A 70 -8.72 -12.91 6.11
N GLU A 71 -8.96 -13.79 7.08
CA GLU A 71 -10.11 -13.68 7.98
C GLU A 71 -10.20 -12.29 8.66
N GLN A 72 -11.42 -11.80 8.84
CA GLN A 72 -11.69 -10.48 9.42
C GLN A 72 -11.06 -9.29 8.68
N ARG A 73 -10.72 -9.44 7.38
CA ARG A 73 -10.17 -8.40 6.49
C ARG A 73 -10.78 -7.01 6.63
N ARG A 74 -12.10 -6.88 6.76
CA ARG A 74 -12.77 -5.57 6.93
C ARG A 74 -12.42 -4.90 8.26
N TYR A 75 -12.41 -5.67 9.35
CA TYR A 75 -12.04 -5.17 10.67
C TYR A 75 -10.55 -4.80 10.70
N ALA A 76 -9.69 -5.64 10.12
CA ALA A 76 -8.26 -5.36 10.00
C ALA A 76 -7.96 -4.10 9.18
N ALA A 77 -8.64 -3.91 8.04
CA ALA A 77 -8.48 -2.73 7.18
C ALA A 77 -8.91 -1.44 7.89
N ILE A 78 -10.07 -1.44 8.55
CA ILE A 78 -10.55 -0.27 9.32
C ILE A 78 -9.61 0.03 10.48
N LYS A 79 -9.19 -1.00 11.22
CA LYS A 79 -8.24 -0.84 12.32
C LYS A 79 -6.94 -0.22 11.82
N PHE A 80 -6.33 -0.81 10.78
CA PHE A 80 -5.11 -0.30 10.16
C PHE A 80 -5.25 1.18 9.77
N PHE A 81 -6.31 1.52 9.03
CA PHE A 81 -6.57 2.88 8.59
C PHE A 81 -6.71 3.87 9.76
N LEU A 82 -7.50 3.53 10.78
CA LEU A 82 -7.70 4.41 11.94
C LEU A 82 -6.41 4.58 12.75
N TYR A 83 -5.66 3.51 13.03
CA TYR A 83 -4.41 3.63 13.79
C TYR A 83 -3.37 4.47 13.06
N THR A 84 -3.27 4.35 11.73
CA THR A 84 -2.30 5.14 10.97
C THR A 84 -2.76 6.58 10.81
N LEU A 85 -4.05 6.84 10.55
CA LEU A 85 -4.60 8.19 10.42
C LEU A 85 -4.52 8.99 11.73
N PHE A 86 -4.88 8.37 12.86
CA PHE A 86 -4.75 9.02 14.17
C PHE A 86 -3.29 9.12 14.64
N GLY A 87 -2.41 8.24 14.15
CA GLY A 87 -0.99 8.30 14.44
C GLY A 87 -0.21 9.31 13.60
N SER A 88 -0.78 9.75 12.46
CA SER A 88 -0.17 10.71 11.55
C SER A 88 -0.64 12.17 11.78
N LEU A 89 -1.81 12.36 12.42
CA LEU A 89 -2.35 13.65 12.87
C LEU A 89 -1.70 14.12 14.18
#